data_AF-A0A9P9NU28-F1
#
_entry.id   AF-A0A9P9NU28-F1
#
_cell.length_a   1.000
_cell.length_b   1.000
_cell.length_c   1.000
_cell.angle_alpha   90.00
_cell.angle_beta   90.00
_cell.angle_gamma   90.00
#
_symmetry.space_group_name_H-M   'P 1'
#
loop_
_entity.id
_entity.type
_entity.pdbx_description
1 polymer ?
#
loop_
_entity_poly.entity_id
_entity_poly.type
_entity_poly.pdbx_seq_one_letter_code
_entity_poly.pdbx_strand_id
1 'polypeptide(L)'
;MARVKRHPTLDVTVRILTALAHARTKQNLSTRPPARWISVPASQNNTSNESTMQLFFFVFAFAWITQAISLWDPTGPYHVGYTQHIFNHTTINDPTEPGTFMLVTIYYPTRQLANTTVAYVDPITAGIFESNIGITPGSLEKLTTRLQFQAPTLIDTHPSFGNGTSPYPTLVFTPGAGLPASSYTAYLSELASYGYAIVAIDHPGEAPYLPLPYTNGTGGIYGVPDFSTYPSTIEEALAILEFRISDIVAAMSDSFFPALVREYGAPFNTTHFGIFGHSVGGAAAGAVLTSNIEGLERFKVGVNVDGTLLQYIDENVTVVDLKLPVLEVASEMHFEGNTSSAGDYTWKHFDDAQTGWLRDVQVNGTIHLDFSDIPLWIDLLDQRETVNRNRTWIGPANGVRTTQLTNALLREFFGSMKGQGLGGVDGWIEKAPELFVLDKNDP
;
A
#
# COMPACT_ATOMS: atom_id res chain seq x y z
N MET A 1 -2.25 -1.88 -51.81
CA MET A 1 -1.69 -0.96 -50.79
C MET A 1 -2.85 -0.37 -49.99
N ALA A 2 -3.27 -1.08 -48.93
CA ALA A 2 -4.38 -0.67 -48.09
C ALA A 2 -3.86 0.23 -46.96
N ARG A 3 -4.44 1.42 -46.82
CA ARG A 3 -4.19 2.35 -45.70
C ARG A 3 -4.72 1.72 -44.42
N VAL A 4 -3.83 1.42 -43.48
CA VAL A 4 -4.17 1.12 -42.09
C VAL A 4 -4.72 2.42 -41.47
N LYS A 5 -6.01 2.43 -41.15
CA LYS A 5 -6.62 3.45 -40.29
C LYS A 5 -6.13 3.19 -38.87
N ARG A 6 -5.39 4.13 -38.27
CA ARG A 6 -5.10 4.13 -36.83
C ARG A 6 -6.43 4.34 -36.10
N HIS A 7 -6.73 3.44 -35.16
CA HIS A 7 -7.91 3.51 -34.31
C HIS A 7 -7.71 4.58 -33.22
N PRO A 8 -8.75 5.34 -32.85
CA PRO A 8 -8.68 6.44 -31.89
C PRO A 8 -8.54 6.02 -30.41
N THR A 9 -8.59 4.73 -30.09
CA THR A 9 -8.58 4.20 -28.71
C THR A 9 -7.18 4.15 -28.07
N LEU A 10 -6.11 3.94 -28.85
CA LEU A 10 -4.73 4.06 -28.36
C LEU A 10 -4.35 5.50 -27.94
N ASP A 11 -5.06 6.52 -28.42
CA ASP A 11 -4.78 7.93 -28.14
C ASP A 11 -5.40 8.42 -26.82
N VAL A 12 -6.21 7.59 -26.14
CA VAL A 12 -6.94 7.94 -24.90
C VAL A 12 -6.18 7.46 -23.66
N THR A 13 -5.64 6.24 -23.66
CA THR A 13 -4.80 5.71 -22.57
C THR A 13 -3.50 6.50 -22.40
N VAL A 14 -2.91 6.93 -23.53
CA VAL A 14 -1.78 7.87 -23.53
C VAL A 14 -2.17 9.19 -22.87
N ARG A 15 -3.43 9.63 -22.91
CA ARG A 15 -3.84 10.92 -22.32
C ARG A 15 -4.08 10.91 -20.82
N ILE A 16 -4.43 9.79 -20.19
CA ILE A 16 -4.48 9.69 -18.71
C ILE A 16 -3.06 9.82 -18.16
N LEU A 17 -2.09 9.14 -18.79
CA LEU A 17 -0.66 9.27 -18.48
C LEU A 17 -0.06 10.63 -18.93
N THR A 18 -0.57 11.26 -20.01
CA THR A 18 -0.09 12.57 -20.50
C THR A 18 -0.73 13.76 -19.78
N ALA A 19 -1.92 13.62 -19.18
CA ALA A 19 -2.54 14.64 -18.33
C ALA A 19 -1.68 14.94 -17.09
N LEU A 20 -0.96 13.93 -16.59
CA LEU A 20 0.08 14.07 -15.55
C LEU A 20 1.30 14.88 -16.03
N ALA A 21 1.60 14.90 -17.34
CA ALA A 21 2.74 15.63 -17.91
C ALA A 21 2.42 17.08 -18.35
N HIS A 22 1.18 17.38 -18.75
CA HIS A 22 0.82 18.67 -19.39
C HIS A 22 0.50 19.83 -18.44
N ALA A 23 0.46 19.62 -17.12
CA ALA A 23 0.33 20.70 -16.14
C ALA A 23 1.58 21.62 -16.03
N ARG A 24 2.67 21.30 -16.75
CA ARG A 24 3.99 21.94 -16.57
C ARG A 24 4.38 23.06 -17.54
N THR A 25 3.54 23.48 -18.50
CA THR A 25 4.00 24.39 -19.58
C THR A 25 3.49 25.83 -19.53
N LYS A 26 3.04 26.35 -18.38
CA LYS A 26 2.83 27.80 -18.21
C LYS A 26 3.20 28.28 -16.83
N GLN A 27 4.47 28.66 -16.65
CA GLN A 27 4.91 29.92 -16.01
C GLN A 27 6.37 29.78 -15.61
N ASN A 28 7.26 30.49 -16.31
CA ASN A 28 8.24 31.38 -15.68
C ASN A 28 9.15 32.03 -16.73
N LEU A 29 8.91 33.33 -16.93
CA LEU A 29 9.87 34.27 -17.49
C LEU A 29 9.73 35.57 -16.70
N SER A 30 10.59 35.79 -15.70
CA SER A 30 11.08 37.15 -15.42
C SER A 30 12.39 37.10 -14.66
N THR A 31 13.38 37.75 -15.26
CA THR A 31 14.76 37.90 -14.82
C THR A 31 14.95 39.16 -13.96
N ARG A 32 16.08 39.18 -13.23
CA ARG A 32 16.91 40.33 -12.74
C ARG A 32 17.04 40.44 -11.20
N PRO A 33 18.08 41.13 -10.66
CA PRO A 33 19.52 40.83 -10.71
C PRO A 33 20.18 40.96 -9.28
N PRO A 34 21.51 40.82 -9.10
CA PRO A 34 22.12 40.70 -7.76
C PRO A 34 22.66 42.03 -7.20
N ALA A 35 22.70 42.16 -5.88
CA ALA A 35 23.43 43.21 -5.15
C ALA A 35 23.94 42.59 -3.83
N ARG A 36 25.24 42.38 -3.62
CA ARG A 36 26.39 43.29 -3.42
C ARG A 36 26.83 43.22 -1.95
N TRP A 37 28.03 42.73 -1.79
CA TRP A 37 28.85 42.71 -0.59
C TRP A 37 29.11 44.12 -0.07
N ILE A 38 29.01 44.30 1.26
CA ILE A 38 29.57 45.45 1.96
C ILE A 38 30.42 44.90 3.12
N SER A 39 31.72 45.07 2.98
CA SER A 39 32.74 44.96 4.03
C SER A 39 32.92 46.32 4.70
N VAL A 40 33.09 46.33 6.02
CA VAL A 40 33.50 47.52 6.80
C VAL A 40 34.57 47.07 7.82
N PRO A 41 35.62 47.87 8.06
CA PRO A 41 36.92 47.36 8.48
C PRO A 41 37.15 47.35 10.00
N ALA A 42 38.18 46.59 10.37
CA ALA A 42 38.75 46.51 11.70
C ALA A 42 39.36 47.85 12.18
N SER A 43 39.16 48.17 13.45
CA SER A 43 40.04 49.07 14.18
C SER A 43 40.38 48.48 15.54
N GLN A 44 41.68 48.39 15.82
CA GLN A 44 42.24 48.08 17.13
C GLN A 44 42.24 49.34 17.98
N ASN A 45 41.97 49.21 19.28
CA ASN A 45 42.85 49.77 20.32
C ASN A 45 42.54 49.20 21.71
N ASN A 46 43.63 48.90 22.41
CA ASN A 46 43.76 48.44 23.80
C ASN A 46 43.08 49.37 24.82
N THR A 47 42.61 48.82 25.95
CA THR A 47 43.27 48.93 27.27
C THR A 47 42.45 48.32 28.43
N SER A 48 43.14 47.45 29.18
CA SER A 48 43.13 47.20 30.64
C SER A 48 41.84 47.10 31.49
N ASN A 49 41.83 45.96 32.18
CA ASN A 49 41.53 45.73 33.61
C ASN A 49 40.09 45.57 34.12
N GLU A 50 39.86 44.32 34.54
CA GLU A 50 39.22 43.88 35.78
C GLU A 50 37.80 44.35 36.10
N SER A 51 36.84 43.46 35.82
CA SER A 51 35.80 43.12 36.78
C SER A 51 35.19 41.76 36.44
N THR A 52 35.30 40.83 37.38
CA THR A 52 34.65 39.52 37.48
C THR A 52 33.20 39.54 36.99
N MET A 53 32.93 38.84 35.89
CA MET A 53 31.57 38.51 35.45
C MET A 53 31.47 36.99 35.35
N GLN A 54 30.85 36.38 36.35
CA GLN A 54 30.48 34.96 36.33
C GLN A 54 29.51 34.74 35.15
N LEU A 55 30.02 34.16 34.05
CA LEU A 55 29.16 33.67 32.97
C LEU A 55 28.54 32.35 33.44
N PHE A 56 27.32 32.42 33.96
CA PHE A 56 26.44 31.26 34.03
C PHE A 56 25.99 30.93 32.60
N PHE A 57 26.69 30.01 31.93
CA PHE A 57 26.14 29.34 30.75
C PHE A 57 25.01 28.41 31.21
N PHE A 58 23.77 28.92 31.23
CA PHE A 58 22.61 28.04 31.20
C PHE A 58 22.52 27.45 29.79
N VAL A 59 23.12 26.28 29.61
CA VAL A 59 22.80 25.40 28.49
C VAL A 59 21.39 24.90 28.76
N PHE A 60 20.38 25.57 28.20
CA PHE A 60 19.06 24.98 28.05
C PHE A 60 19.19 23.87 27.00
N ALA A 61 19.50 22.66 27.46
CA ALA A 61 19.26 21.46 26.70
C ALA A 61 17.73 21.33 26.56
N PHE A 62 17.18 21.89 25.48
CA PHE A 62 15.87 21.51 25.01
C PHE A 62 15.98 20.05 24.55
N ALA A 63 15.80 19.12 25.48
CA ALA A 63 15.41 17.78 25.14
C ALA A 63 14.03 17.92 24.48
N TRP A 64 14.01 17.98 23.16
CA TRP A 64 12.80 17.70 22.41
C TRP A 64 12.43 16.27 22.78
N ILE A 65 11.43 16.11 23.65
CA ILE A 65 10.76 14.82 23.79
C ILE A 65 10.11 14.61 22.42
N THR A 66 10.78 13.87 21.54
CA THR A 66 10.14 13.36 20.34
C THR A 66 9.03 12.45 20.82
N GLN A 67 7.81 12.94 20.81
CA GLN A 67 6.66 12.09 21.12
C GLN A 67 6.54 11.10 19.98
N ALA A 68 6.79 9.82 20.29
CA ALA A 68 6.50 8.72 19.39
C ALA A 68 4.99 8.68 19.15
N ILE A 69 4.58 8.62 17.89
CA ILE A 69 3.20 8.56 17.46
C ILE A 69 2.98 7.16 16.89
N SER A 70 1.96 6.44 17.38
CA SER A 70 1.61 5.14 16.79
C SER A 70 1.00 5.40 15.40
N LEU A 71 1.51 4.75 14.36
CA LEU A 71 0.94 4.82 13.02
C LEU A 71 -0.50 4.30 13.02
N TRP A 72 -0.68 3.13 13.61
CA TRP A 72 -1.98 2.48 13.73
C TRP A 72 -1.94 1.56 14.95
N ASP A 73 -2.97 1.64 15.79
CA ASP A 73 -3.19 0.73 16.90
C ASP A 73 -4.30 -0.25 16.49
N PRO A 74 -3.96 -1.53 16.17
CA PRO A 74 -4.96 -2.50 15.74
C PRO A 74 -6.06 -2.73 16.77
N THR A 75 -7.30 -2.88 16.30
CA THR A 75 -8.46 -2.95 17.20
C THR A 75 -8.94 -4.38 17.51
N GLY A 76 -8.32 -5.39 16.89
CA GLY A 76 -8.67 -6.79 17.10
C GLY A 76 -8.21 -7.37 18.45
N PRO A 77 -8.67 -8.59 18.79
CA PRO A 77 -8.37 -9.23 20.06
C PRO A 77 -6.94 -9.75 20.20
N TYR A 78 -6.16 -9.83 19.11
CA TYR A 78 -4.79 -10.31 19.13
C TYR A 78 -3.80 -9.16 18.91
N HIS A 79 -2.60 -9.33 19.45
CA HIS A 79 -1.46 -8.53 19.00
C HIS A 79 -0.94 -9.09 17.68
N VAL A 80 -0.02 -8.38 17.03
CA VAL A 80 0.45 -8.73 15.70
C VAL A 80 1.94 -9.06 15.72
N GLY A 81 2.26 -10.28 15.31
CA GLY A 81 3.60 -10.72 14.99
C GLY A 81 3.85 -10.61 13.48
N TYR A 82 5.12 -10.53 13.09
CA TYR A 82 5.51 -10.68 11.69
C TYR A 82 6.83 -11.42 11.50
N THR A 83 7.00 -12.05 10.35
CA THR A 83 8.26 -12.65 9.90
C THR A 83 8.53 -12.29 8.45
N GLN A 84 9.81 -12.23 8.06
CA GLN A 84 10.23 -11.90 6.70
C GLN A 84 11.08 -13.03 6.11
N HIS A 85 10.78 -13.37 4.86
CA HIS A 85 11.36 -14.50 4.13
C HIS A 85 11.75 -14.06 2.72
N ILE A 86 12.99 -14.35 2.32
CA ILE A 86 13.43 -14.17 0.93
C ILE A 86 13.11 -15.46 0.18
N PHE A 87 12.34 -15.34 -0.89
CA PHE A 87 12.00 -16.47 -1.75
C PHE A 87 12.70 -16.34 -3.10
N ASN A 88 13.62 -17.25 -3.40
CA ASN A 88 14.27 -17.30 -4.71
C ASN A 88 13.24 -17.77 -5.75
N HIS A 89 12.81 -16.83 -6.58
CA HIS A 89 11.86 -17.01 -7.67
C HIS A 89 12.28 -16.08 -8.79
N THR A 90 12.46 -16.63 -9.99
CA THR A 90 12.79 -15.83 -11.16
C THR A 90 11.52 -15.40 -11.87
N THR A 91 11.29 -14.10 -11.86
CA THR A 91 10.13 -13.47 -12.44
C THR A 91 10.45 -13.15 -13.91
N ILE A 92 9.81 -13.90 -14.82
CA ILE A 92 10.08 -13.77 -16.26
C ILE A 92 9.55 -12.42 -16.74
N ASN A 93 10.38 -11.68 -17.48
CA ASN A 93 10.07 -10.34 -18.02
C ASN A 93 9.75 -9.28 -16.95
N ASP A 94 10.30 -9.42 -15.74
CA ASP A 94 10.26 -8.35 -14.74
C ASP A 94 10.89 -7.07 -15.34
N PRO A 95 10.15 -5.94 -15.43
CA PRO A 95 10.70 -4.67 -15.90
C PRO A 95 11.65 -4.03 -14.87
N THR A 96 11.77 -4.60 -13.67
CA THR A 96 12.62 -4.13 -12.58
C THR A 96 13.69 -5.16 -12.21
N GLU A 97 14.80 -4.66 -11.66
CA GLU A 97 15.91 -5.50 -11.19
C GLU A 97 15.80 -5.70 -9.66
N PRO A 98 16.10 -6.91 -9.13
CA PRO A 98 16.84 -7.98 -9.78
C PRO A 98 15.99 -9.12 -10.37
N GLY A 99 14.66 -9.11 -10.24
CA GLY A 99 13.74 -10.13 -10.80
C GLY A 99 14.03 -11.60 -10.47
N THR A 100 14.83 -11.87 -9.43
CA THR A 100 15.36 -13.21 -9.10
C THR A 100 14.97 -13.71 -7.72
N PHE A 101 14.28 -12.87 -6.95
CA PHE A 101 13.66 -13.23 -5.69
C PHE A 101 12.53 -12.27 -5.36
N MET A 102 11.66 -12.70 -4.45
CA MET A 102 10.66 -11.85 -3.80
C MET A 102 10.97 -11.74 -2.30
N LEU A 103 10.51 -10.65 -1.69
CA LEU A 103 10.42 -10.56 -0.24
C LEU A 103 8.98 -10.86 0.18
N VAL A 104 8.79 -11.82 1.07
CA VAL A 104 7.48 -12.15 1.63
C VAL A 104 7.48 -11.85 3.11
N THR A 105 6.59 -10.94 3.51
CA THR A 105 6.35 -10.62 4.91
C THR A 105 5.03 -11.25 5.35
N ILE A 106 5.09 -12.12 6.36
CA ILE A 106 3.91 -12.77 6.92
C ILE A 106 3.52 -12.04 8.21
N TYR A 107 2.35 -11.39 8.22
CA TYR A 107 1.74 -10.81 9.41
C TYR A 107 0.76 -11.82 10.01
N TYR A 108 0.74 -11.97 11.33
CA TYR A 108 -0.10 -13.00 11.98
C TYR A 108 -0.48 -12.63 13.41
N PRO A 109 -1.57 -13.20 13.95
CA PRO A 109 -1.97 -12.97 15.33
C PRO A 109 -0.99 -13.60 16.33
N THR A 110 -0.76 -12.92 17.44
CA THR A 110 -0.03 -13.43 18.60
C THR A 110 -0.70 -13.00 19.91
N ARG A 111 -0.53 -13.81 20.97
CA ARG A 111 -0.90 -13.43 22.34
C ARG A 111 0.20 -12.66 23.08
N GLN A 112 1.40 -12.56 22.48
CA GLN A 112 2.49 -11.82 23.09
C GLN A 112 2.14 -10.32 23.13
N LEU A 113 2.20 -9.72 24.32
CA LEU A 113 2.08 -8.27 24.48
C LEU A 113 3.31 -7.58 23.88
N ALA A 114 3.08 -6.51 23.13
CA ALA A 114 4.15 -5.68 22.62
C ALA A 114 4.85 -4.97 23.79
N ASN A 115 6.08 -5.42 24.09
CA ASN A 115 6.88 -4.86 25.18
C ASN A 115 7.65 -3.59 24.78
N THR A 116 7.68 -3.27 23.48
CA THR A 116 8.39 -2.12 22.92
C THR A 116 7.62 -1.53 21.75
N THR A 117 7.77 -0.22 21.54
CA THR A 117 7.44 0.43 20.26
C THR A 117 8.68 0.41 19.37
N VAL A 118 8.52 0.06 18.10
CA VAL A 118 9.58 0.09 17.09
C VAL A 118 9.29 1.16 16.05
N ALA A 119 10.32 1.67 15.37
CA ALA A 119 10.14 2.60 14.26
C ALA A 119 9.25 1.95 13.19
N TYR A 120 8.30 2.73 12.65
CA TYR A 120 7.40 2.26 11.60
C TYR A 120 8.16 1.95 10.30
N VAL A 121 9.13 2.80 9.97
CA VAL A 121 9.88 2.76 8.72
C VAL A 121 11.37 2.97 9.00
N ASP A 122 12.24 2.35 8.20
CA ASP A 122 13.68 2.55 8.34
C ASP A 122 14.10 3.95 7.83
N PRO A 123 15.22 4.50 8.31
CA PRO A 123 15.63 5.86 7.96
C PRO A 123 15.89 6.11 6.46
N ILE A 124 16.31 5.09 5.70
CA ILE A 124 16.58 5.24 4.26
C ILE A 124 15.25 5.39 3.52
N THR A 125 14.32 4.47 3.76
CA THR A 125 12.96 4.54 3.20
C THR A 125 12.29 5.85 3.61
N ALA A 126 12.39 6.23 4.89
CA ALA A 126 11.82 7.48 5.40
C ALA A 126 12.30 8.71 4.62
N GLY A 127 13.61 8.90 4.51
CA GLY A 127 14.17 10.08 3.83
C GLY A 127 13.81 10.15 2.35
N ILE A 128 13.73 9.00 1.66
CA ILE A 128 13.32 8.95 0.25
C ILE A 128 11.85 9.35 0.10
N PHE A 129 10.95 8.77 0.90
CA PHE A 129 9.53 9.12 0.85
C PHE A 129 9.31 10.59 1.22
N GLU A 130 9.89 11.08 2.32
CA GLU A 130 9.79 12.48 2.74
C GLU A 130 10.17 13.45 1.62
N SER A 131 11.31 13.18 0.96
CA SER A 131 11.78 13.96 -0.19
C SER A 131 10.83 13.84 -1.39
N ASN A 132 10.29 12.66 -1.66
CA ASN A 132 9.40 12.44 -2.80
C ASN A 132 8.05 13.16 -2.64
N ILE A 133 7.40 13.00 -1.49
CA ILE A 133 6.08 13.61 -1.23
C ILE A 133 6.18 15.03 -0.65
N GLY A 134 7.39 15.53 -0.39
CA GLY A 134 7.62 16.91 0.06
C GLY A 134 7.16 17.21 1.48
N ILE A 135 7.19 16.23 2.38
CA ILE A 135 6.93 16.48 3.81
C ILE A 135 8.24 16.82 4.53
N THR A 136 8.14 17.30 5.76
CA THR A 136 9.30 17.76 6.55
C THR A 136 10.30 16.61 6.77
N PRO A 137 11.59 16.79 6.43
CA PRO A 137 12.61 15.76 6.68
C PRO A 137 12.70 15.36 8.16
N GLY A 138 12.84 14.06 8.43
CA GLY A 138 12.88 13.47 9.77
C GLY A 138 11.53 13.44 10.49
N SER A 139 10.42 13.68 9.79
CA SER A 139 9.08 13.62 10.37
C SER A 139 8.59 12.18 10.53
N LEU A 140 8.88 11.29 9.58
CA LEU A 140 8.49 9.88 9.60
C LEU A 140 9.17 9.10 10.73
N GLU A 141 10.34 9.55 11.21
CA GLU A 141 11.04 8.95 12.37
C GLU A 141 10.20 9.00 13.66
N LYS A 142 9.19 9.88 13.73
CA LYS A 142 8.27 9.96 14.86
C LYS A 142 7.22 8.85 14.85
N LEU A 143 6.99 8.22 13.71
CA LEU A 143 6.00 7.15 13.57
C LEU A 143 6.57 5.83 14.08
N THR A 144 5.74 5.17 14.87
CA THR A 144 6.09 3.90 15.52
C THR A 144 4.98 2.88 15.32
N THR A 145 5.32 1.63 15.57
CA THR A 145 4.37 0.52 15.60
C THR A 145 4.64 -0.39 16.79
N ARG A 146 3.65 -1.23 17.10
CA ARG A 146 3.71 -2.28 18.12
C ARG A 146 3.83 -3.68 17.51
N LEU A 147 4.15 -3.77 16.23
CA LEU A 147 4.45 -5.05 15.57
C LEU A 147 5.64 -5.74 16.23
N GLN A 148 5.55 -7.07 16.34
CA GLN A 148 6.55 -7.88 17.01
C GLN A 148 7.24 -8.82 16.02
N PHE A 149 8.52 -8.57 15.76
CA PHE A 149 9.30 -9.42 14.87
C PHE A 149 9.49 -10.81 15.50
N GLN A 150 9.17 -11.86 14.74
CA GLN A 150 9.31 -13.26 15.14
C GLN A 150 8.59 -13.60 16.46
N ALA A 151 7.42 -13.00 16.71
CA ALA A 151 6.59 -13.34 17.85
C ALA A 151 6.10 -14.80 17.77
N PRO A 152 5.84 -15.47 18.90
CA PRO A 152 5.18 -16.77 18.91
C PRO A 152 3.83 -16.71 18.19
N THR A 153 3.55 -17.71 17.36
CA THR A 153 2.24 -17.86 16.70
C THR A 153 1.18 -18.37 17.70
N LEU A 154 -0.05 -18.57 17.24
CA LEU A 154 -1.12 -19.19 18.03
C LEU A 154 -1.07 -20.72 18.10
N ILE A 155 0.03 -21.35 17.66
CA ILE A 155 0.17 -22.81 17.64
C ILE A 155 -0.09 -23.38 19.03
N ASP A 156 -0.88 -24.45 19.10
CA ASP A 156 -1.26 -25.17 20.32
C ASP A 156 -1.96 -24.31 21.40
N THR A 157 -2.35 -23.07 21.09
CA THR A 157 -3.14 -22.23 22.02
C THR A 157 -4.63 -22.60 22.06
N HIS A 158 -5.10 -23.37 21.08
CA HIS A 158 -6.42 -23.99 20.97
C HIS A 158 -6.36 -25.16 19.95
N PRO A 159 -7.17 -26.23 20.05
CA PRO A 159 -7.14 -27.36 19.12
C PRO A 159 -7.36 -27.04 17.63
N SER A 160 -7.91 -25.85 17.33
CA SER A 160 -8.09 -25.38 15.95
C SER A 160 -6.85 -24.72 15.34
N PHE A 161 -5.81 -24.44 16.14
CA PHE A 161 -4.54 -23.86 15.70
C PHE A 161 -3.46 -24.94 15.75
N GLY A 162 -3.44 -25.80 14.74
CA GLY A 162 -2.38 -26.80 14.54
C GLY A 162 -1.54 -26.48 13.30
N ASN A 163 -0.44 -27.19 13.09
CA ASN A 163 0.43 -27.00 11.91
C ASN A 163 -0.39 -27.07 10.60
N GLY A 164 -0.39 -25.98 9.82
CA GLY A 164 -1.14 -25.87 8.56
C GLY A 164 -2.64 -25.68 8.71
N THR A 165 -3.14 -25.50 9.93
CA THR A 165 -4.57 -25.43 10.23
C THR A 165 -4.89 -24.23 11.11
N SER A 166 -5.96 -23.53 10.76
CA SER A 166 -6.47 -22.38 11.48
C SER A 166 -7.97 -22.25 11.23
N PRO A 167 -8.76 -21.77 12.21
CA PRO A 167 -10.13 -21.35 11.96
C PRO A 167 -10.21 -20.11 11.06
N TYR A 168 -9.10 -19.39 10.86
CA TYR A 168 -9.01 -18.24 9.98
C TYR A 168 -8.34 -18.63 8.65
N PRO A 169 -8.87 -18.19 7.51
CA PRO A 169 -8.17 -18.32 6.24
C PRO A 169 -6.89 -17.47 6.23
N THR A 170 -6.02 -17.75 5.27
CA THR A 170 -4.86 -16.88 5.00
C THR A 170 -5.26 -15.85 3.95
N LEU A 171 -4.86 -14.59 4.16
CA LEU A 171 -5.02 -13.53 3.18
C LEU A 171 -3.71 -13.35 2.41
N VAL A 172 -3.81 -12.98 1.13
CA VAL A 172 -2.67 -12.60 0.30
C VAL A 172 -2.81 -11.13 -0.03
N PHE A 173 -1.72 -10.39 0.17
CA PHE A 173 -1.66 -8.97 -0.13
C PHE A 173 -0.52 -8.66 -1.10
N THR A 174 -0.80 -7.80 -2.06
CA THR A 174 0.20 -7.21 -2.94
C THR A 174 -0.01 -5.68 -3.02
N PRO A 175 1.06 -4.86 -2.89
CA PRO A 175 0.95 -3.41 -2.77
C PRO A 175 0.59 -2.72 -4.10
N GLY A 176 0.39 -1.41 -4.10
CA GLY A 176 0.44 -0.62 -5.33
C GLY A 176 1.83 -0.61 -5.96
N ALA A 177 1.91 -0.31 -7.26
CA ALA A 177 3.18 -0.19 -7.96
C ALA A 177 4.07 0.90 -7.33
N GLY A 178 5.37 0.61 -7.17
CA GLY A 178 6.32 1.55 -6.57
C GLY A 178 6.17 1.77 -5.05
N LEU A 179 5.28 1.04 -4.37
CA LEU A 179 5.14 1.05 -2.92
C LEU A 179 5.50 -0.31 -2.33
N PRO A 180 6.25 -0.35 -1.21
CA PRO A 180 6.44 -1.59 -0.48
C PRO A 180 5.16 -1.97 0.29
N ALA A 181 5.01 -3.24 0.64
CA ALA A 181 3.92 -3.74 1.48
C ALA A 181 3.92 -3.08 2.87
N SER A 182 5.08 -2.62 3.36
CA SER A 182 5.17 -1.85 4.60
C SER A 182 4.40 -0.52 4.57
N SER A 183 4.10 0.04 3.38
CA SER A 183 3.23 1.21 3.21
C SER A 183 1.73 0.90 3.36
N TYR A 184 1.36 -0.29 3.83
CA TYR A 184 -0.01 -0.72 4.10
C TYR A 184 -0.13 -1.39 5.49
N THR A 185 0.81 -1.08 6.39
CA THR A 185 0.87 -1.63 7.74
C THR A 185 -0.43 -1.44 8.51
N ALA A 186 -1.15 -0.33 8.32
CA ALA A 186 -2.42 -0.13 9.02
C ALA A 186 -3.46 -1.19 8.65
N TYR A 187 -3.59 -1.55 7.38
CA TYR A 187 -4.53 -2.59 6.93
C TYR A 187 -4.05 -3.99 7.30
N LEU A 188 -2.76 -4.28 7.09
CA LEU A 188 -2.17 -5.59 7.35
C LEU A 188 -2.19 -5.93 8.85
N SER A 189 -1.84 -4.97 9.70
CA SER A 189 -1.86 -5.16 11.16
C SER A 189 -3.28 -5.24 11.71
N GLU A 190 -4.22 -4.45 11.19
CA GLU A 190 -5.62 -4.53 11.58
C GLU A 190 -6.18 -5.93 11.28
N LEU A 191 -6.09 -6.41 10.05
CA LEU A 191 -6.60 -7.73 9.68
C LEU A 191 -5.90 -8.85 10.47
N ALA A 192 -4.58 -8.79 10.64
CA ALA A 192 -3.86 -9.79 11.43
C ALA A 192 -4.32 -9.82 12.91
N SER A 193 -4.65 -8.67 13.49
CA SER A 193 -5.19 -8.58 14.86
C SER A 193 -6.55 -9.28 15.04
N TYR A 194 -7.28 -9.52 13.94
CA TYR A 194 -8.55 -10.27 13.91
C TYR A 194 -8.39 -11.77 13.65
N GLY A 195 -7.15 -12.27 13.60
CA GLY A 195 -6.84 -13.69 13.54
C GLY A 195 -6.32 -14.20 12.19
N TYR A 196 -6.32 -13.36 11.15
CA TYR A 196 -5.84 -13.75 9.83
C TYR A 196 -4.31 -13.83 9.80
N ALA A 197 -3.77 -14.86 9.15
CA ALA A 197 -2.40 -14.79 8.63
C ALA A 197 -2.45 -14.04 7.28
N ILE A 198 -1.49 -13.17 7.02
CA ILE A 198 -1.43 -12.38 5.79
C ILE A 198 -0.07 -12.54 5.15
N VAL A 199 -0.04 -13.05 3.93
CA VAL A 199 1.15 -13.18 3.08
C VAL A 199 1.25 -11.92 2.23
N ALA A 200 2.03 -10.95 2.69
CA ALA A 200 2.30 -9.73 1.94
C ALA A 200 3.54 -9.91 1.05
N ILE A 201 3.38 -9.67 -0.24
CA ILE A 201 4.41 -9.92 -1.26
C ILE A 201 4.96 -8.57 -1.73
N ASP A 202 6.24 -8.35 -1.48
CA ASP A 202 7.02 -7.24 -2.01
C ASP A 202 7.75 -7.69 -3.29
N HIS A 203 7.80 -6.78 -4.27
CA HIS A 203 8.41 -6.97 -5.58
C HIS A 203 9.71 -6.14 -5.65
N PRO A 204 10.89 -6.75 -5.43
CA PRO A 204 12.14 -6.01 -5.32
C PRO A 204 12.52 -5.30 -6.62
N GLY A 205 12.82 -4.00 -6.53
CA GLY A 205 13.13 -3.16 -7.70
C GLY A 205 12.02 -2.16 -8.04
N GLU A 206 10.79 -2.37 -7.55
CA GLU A 206 9.70 -1.42 -7.75
C GLU A 206 9.79 -0.23 -6.78
N ALA A 207 9.75 -0.48 -5.47
CA ALA A 207 9.79 0.57 -4.47
C ALA A 207 11.12 1.35 -4.53
N PRO A 208 11.14 2.66 -4.25
CA PRO A 208 12.37 3.46 -4.28
C PRO A 208 13.51 2.85 -3.45
N TYR A 209 13.14 2.21 -2.34
CA TYR A 209 14.01 1.37 -1.55
C TYR A 209 13.18 0.28 -0.86
N LEU A 210 13.68 -0.96 -0.91
CA LEU A 210 13.12 -2.11 -0.21
C LEU A 210 14.17 -2.67 0.77
N PRO A 211 14.02 -2.44 2.09
CA PRO A 211 14.93 -3.01 3.07
C PRO A 211 14.81 -4.53 3.10
N LEU A 212 15.94 -5.24 3.06
CA LEU A 212 15.95 -6.70 3.17
C LEU A 212 16.22 -7.13 4.63
N PRO A 213 15.57 -8.21 5.10
CA PRO A 213 15.75 -8.69 6.46
C PRO A 213 17.17 -9.23 6.69
N TYR A 214 17.60 -9.27 7.95
CA TYR A 214 18.89 -9.86 8.38
C TYR A 214 20.16 -9.16 7.86
N THR A 215 20.05 -7.91 7.40
CA THR A 215 21.16 -7.13 6.85
C THR A 215 21.74 -6.10 7.81
N ASN A 216 21.31 -6.11 9.08
CA ASN A 216 21.65 -5.10 10.11
C ASN A 216 21.47 -3.65 9.64
N GLY A 217 20.48 -3.39 8.78
CA GLY A 217 20.17 -2.04 8.28
C GLY A 217 21.10 -1.53 7.17
N THR A 218 21.96 -2.39 6.61
CA THR A 218 22.89 -2.01 5.52
C THR A 218 22.60 -2.71 4.19
N GLY A 219 21.52 -3.48 4.09
CA GLY A 219 21.15 -4.21 2.88
C GLY A 219 19.70 -3.98 2.49
N GLY A 220 19.51 -3.62 1.23
CA GLY A 220 18.22 -3.40 0.61
C GLY A 220 18.39 -3.26 -0.89
N ILE A 221 17.27 -3.29 -1.61
CA ILE A 221 17.25 -3.09 -3.07
C ILE A 221 16.74 -1.68 -3.35
N TYR A 222 17.52 -0.91 -4.11
CA TYR A 222 17.05 0.36 -4.66
C TYR A 222 16.27 0.10 -5.93
N GLY A 223 15.10 0.70 -6.02
CA GLY A 223 14.21 0.58 -7.17
C GLY A 223 13.95 1.92 -7.85
N VAL A 224 12.70 2.15 -8.24
CA VAL A 224 12.29 3.34 -8.98
C VAL A 224 12.34 4.58 -8.07
N PRO A 225 13.22 5.58 -8.32
CA PRO A 225 13.43 6.68 -7.38
C PRO A 225 12.20 7.58 -7.18
N ASP A 226 11.41 7.77 -8.24
CA ASP A 226 10.19 8.58 -8.25
C ASP A 226 8.95 7.70 -8.46
N PHE A 227 8.48 7.09 -7.38
CA PHE A 227 7.30 6.23 -7.40
C PHE A 227 6.03 6.96 -7.88
N SER A 228 5.98 8.29 -7.76
CA SER A 228 4.82 9.10 -8.22
C SER A 228 4.67 9.17 -9.75
N THR A 229 5.55 8.50 -10.48
CA THR A 229 5.49 8.42 -11.95
C THR A 229 5.52 6.98 -12.46
N TYR A 230 5.36 6.01 -11.56
CA TYR A 230 5.47 4.58 -11.85
C TYR A 230 4.12 3.86 -11.65
N PRO A 231 3.70 2.98 -12.58
CA PRO A 231 4.26 2.77 -13.92
C PRO A 231 4.08 4.02 -14.81
N SER A 232 5.00 4.19 -15.76
CA SER A 232 5.05 5.33 -16.66
C SER A 232 4.28 5.12 -17.96
N THR A 233 4.06 3.87 -18.35
CA THR A 233 3.27 3.49 -19.53
C THR A 233 2.28 2.36 -19.24
N ILE A 234 1.30 2.18 -20.13
CA ILE A 234 0.33 1.09 -20.00
C ILE A 234 0.98 -0.28 -20.24
N GLU A 235 1.95 -0.37 -21.14
CA GLU A 235 2.72 -1.59 -21.39
C GLU A 235 3.52 -2.00 -20.16
N GLU A 236 4.10 -1.03 -19.44
CA GLU A 236 4.77 -1.28 -18.17
C GLU A 236 3.77 -1.73 -17.10
N ALA A 237 2.60 -1.10 -16.99
CA ALA A 237 1.55 -1.52 -16.06
C ALA A 237 1.06 -2.97 -16.33
N LEU A 238 0.90 -3.33 -17.61
CA LEU A 238 0.53 -4.69 -18.03
C LEU A 238 1.63 -5.71 -17.69
N ALA A 239 2.90 -5.38 -17.94
CA ALA A 239 4.01 -6.23 -17.55
C ALA A 239 4.06 -6.43 -16.02
N ILE A 240 3.79 -5.37 -15.25
CA ILE A 240 3.68 -5.47 -13.78
C ILE A 240 2.54 -6.39 -13.37
N LEU A 241 1.36 -6.27 -13.97
CA LEU A 241 0.25 -7.17 -13.68
C LEU A 241 0.62 -8.64 -13.93
N GLU A 242 1.19 -8.95 -15.10
CA GLU A 242 1.57 -10.31 -15.46
C GLU A 242 2.54 -10.92 -14.45
N PHE A 243 3.55 -10.16 -14.06
CA PHE A 243 4.57 -10.68 -13.16
C PHE A 243 4.06 -10.79 -11.72
N ARG A 244 3.18 -9.91 -11.26
CA ARG A 244 2.54 -10.04 -9.94
C ARG A 244 1.70 -11.30 -9.84
N ILE A 245 1.01 -11.69 -10.91
CA ILE A 245 0.30 -12.98 -10.97
C ILE A 245 1.31 -14.14 -10.82
N SER A 246 2.43 -14.09 -11.54
CA SER A 246 3.52 -15.09 -11.43
C SER A 246 4.05 -15.20 -10.00
N ASP A 247 4.31 -14.06 -9.37
CA ASP A 247 4.82 -13.93 -8.00
C ASP A 247 3.83 -14.49 -6.97
N ILE A 248 2.54 -14.18 -7.10
CA ILE A 248 1.47 -14.71 -6.24
C ILE A 248 1.34 -16.23 -6.39
N VAL A 249 1.34 -16.73 -7.63
CA VAL A 249 1.30 -18.19 -7.90
C VAL A 249 2.51 -18.87 -7.27
N ALA A 250 3.70 -18.30 -7.42
CA ALA A 250 4.93 -18.86 -6.88
C ALA A 250 4.93 -18.83 -5.34
N ALA A 251 4.54 -17.72 -4.72
CA ALA A 251 4.43 -17.61 -3.27
C ALA A 251 3.44 -18.63 -2.67
N MET A 252 2.37 -18.94 -3.40
CA MET A 252 1.31 -19.85 -2.96
C MET A 252 1.49 -21.30 -3.40
N SER A 253 2.55 -21.58 -4.16
CA SER A 253 2.95 -22.93 -4.54
C SER A 253 3.37 -23.75 -3.32
N ASP A 254 3.23 -25.08 -3.39
CA ASP A 254 3.61 -25.98 -2.28
C ASP A 254 5.09 -25.83 -1.87
N SER A 255 5.95 -25.42 -2.81
CA SER A 255 7.37 -25.19 -2.58
C SER A 255 7.71 -23.98 -1.71
N PHE A 256 6.77 -23.05 -1.49
CA PHE A 256 7.03 -21.87 -0.66
C PHE A 256 6.13 -21.79 0.57
N PHE A 257 4.99 -21.09 0.52
CA PHE A 257 4.21 -20.81 1.73
C PHE A 257 3.75 -22.08 2.47
N PRO A 258 3.17 -23.11 1.83
CA PRO A 258 2.85 -24.36 2.51
C PRO A 258 4.08 -25.10 3.06
N ALA A 259 5.22 -25.09 2.36
CA ALA A 259 6.47 -25.66 2.88
C ALA A 259 6.96 -24.92 4.13
N LEU A 260 6.94 -23.58 4.10
CA LEU A 260 7.29 -22.72 5.22
C LEU A 260 6.39 -23.01 6.43
N VAL A 261 5.07 -23.10 6.20
CA VAL A 261 4.11 -23.42 7.25
C VAL A 261 4.43 -24.77 7.91
N ARG A 262 4.73 -25.81 7.10
CA ARG A 262 5.11 -27.13 7.61
C ARG A 262 6.41 -27.10 8.41
N GLU A 263 7.43 -26.41 7.89
CA GLU A 263 8.76 -26.30 8.49
C GLU A 263 8.71 -25.64 9.88
N TYR A 264 7.98 -24.52 9.99
CA TYR A 264 7.89 -23.76 11.23
C TYR A 264 6.75 -24.19 12.15
N GLY A 265 5.96 -25.20 11.75
CA GLY A 265 4.80 -25.65 12.50
C GLY A 265 3.72 -24.57 12.67
N ALA A 266 3.61 -23.65 11.70
CA ALA A 266 2.78 -22.47 11.84
C ALA A 266 1.28 -22.82 11.70
N PRO A 267 0.39 -22.20 12.49
CA PRO A 267 -1.05 -22.46 12.41
C PRO A 267 -1.69 -21.56 11.35
N PHE A 268 -1.21 -21.64 10.11
CA PHE A 268 -1.72 -20.83 8.99
C PHE A 268 -2.42 -21.74 7.99
N ASN A 269 -3.61 -21.35 7.54
CA ASN A 269 -4.38 -22.14 6.58
C ASN A 269 -3.71 -22.06 5.19
N THR A 270 -3.43 -23.21 4.57
CA THR A 270 -2.75 -23.29 3.25
C THR A 270 -3.68 -23.70 2.11
N THR A 271 -4.99 -23.76 2.38
CA THR A 271 -6.01 -24.33 1.49
C THR A 271 -7.12 -23.36 1.09
N HIS A 272 -7.37 -22.33 1.90
CA HIS A 272 -8.39 -21.32 1.66
C HIS A 272 -7.77 -19.93 1.76
N PHE A 273 -7.81 -19.20 0.66
CA PHE A 273 -7.21 -17.88 0.53
C PHE A 273 -8.23 -16.80 0.22
N GLY A 274 -8.05 -15.63 0.85
CA GLY A 274 -8.60 -14.37 0.36
C GLY A 274 -7.47 -13.56 -0.25
N ILE A 275 -7.76 -12.70 -1.23
CA ILE A 275 -6.75 -11.86 -1.85
C ILE A 275 -7.20 -10.40 -1.86
N PHE A 276 -6.28 -9.49 -1.66
CA PHE A 276 -6.52 -8.07 -1.88
C PHE A 276 -5.24 -7.35 -2.27
N GLY A 277 -5.41 -6.19 -2.87
CA GLY A 277 -4.31 -5.31 -3.15
C GLY A 277 -4.81 -3.92 -3.48
N HIS A 278 -3.88 -2.99 -3.54
CA HIS A 278 -4.14 -1.62 -3.92
C HIS A 278 -3.59 -1.34 -5.33
N SER A 279 -4.28 -0.53 -6.12
CA SER A 279 -3.84 -0.13 -7.47
C SER A 279 -3.60 -1.37 -8.35
N VAL A 280 -2.46 -1.46 -9.02
CA VAL A 280 -1.99 -2.67 -9.74
C VAL A 280 -2.08 -3.95 -8.89
N GLY A 281 -1.88 -3.88 -7.58
CA GLY A 281 -2.08 -5.02 -6.69
C GLY A 281 -3.55 -5.45 -6.57
N GLY A 282 -4.48 -4.51 -6.63
CA GLY A 282 -5.93 -4.77 -6.69
C GLY A 282 -6.32 -5.39 -8.03
N ALA A 283 -5.74 -4.88 -9.14
CA ALA A 283 -5.88 -5.49 -10.46
C ALA A 283 -5.38 -6.94 -10.47
N ALA A 284 -4.23 -7.21 -9.84
CA ALA A 284 -3.68 -8.56 -9.68
C ALA A 284 -4.59 -9.46 -8.85
N ALA A 285 -5.24 -8.92 -7.80
CA ALA A 285 -6.24 -9.67 -7.02
C ALA A 285 -7.41 -10.13 -7.90
N GLY A 286 -7.95 -9.24 -8.73
CA GLY A 286 -8.98 -9.58 -9.72
C GLY A 286 -8.49 -10.60 -10.75
N ALA A 287 -7.30 -10.38 -11.32
CA ALA A 287 -6.73 -11.27 -12.33
C ALA A 287 -6.50 -12.69 -11.79
N VAL A 288 -6.01 -12.83 -10.55
CA VAL A 288 -5.85 -14.13 -9.87
C VAL A 288 -7.18 -14.87 -9.75
N LEU A 289 -8.26 -14.18 -9.36
CA LEU A 289 -9.58 -14.81 -9.25
C LEU A 289 -10.16 -15.27 -10.59
N THR A 290 -9.86 -14.54 -11.66
CA THR A 290 -10.36 -14.83 -13.02
C THR A 290 -9.51 -15.87 -13.76
N SER A 291 -8.35 -16.23 -13.21
CA SER A 291 -7.38 -17.12 -13.83
C SER A 291 -7.75 -18.59 -13.68
N ASN A 292 -7.39 -19.40 -14.68
CA ASN A 292 -7.56 -20.85 -14.70
C ASN A 292 -6.28 -21.62 -14.33
N ILE A 293 -5.27 -20.94 -13.78
CA ILE A 293 -4.03 -21.56 -13.33
C ILE A 293 -4.33 -22.50 -12.14
N GLU A 294 -3.78 -23.71 -12.19
CA GLU A 294 -3.93 -24.72 -11.15
C GLU A 294 -3.48 -24.19 -9.78
N GLY A 295 -4.29 -24.43 -8.75
CA GLY A 295 -4.04 -24.00 -7.38
C GLY A 295 -4.65 -22.64 -7.04
N LEU A 296 -5.07 -21.85 -8.04
CA LEU A 296 -5.76 -20.57 -7.81
C LEU A 296 -7.24 -20.74 -7.45
N GLU A 297 -7.82 -21.93 -7.65
CA GLU A 297 -9.16 -22.24 -7.16
C GLU A 297 -9.26 -22.19 -5.63
N ARG A 298 -8.13 -22.14 -4.90
CA ARG A 298 -8.06 -21.94 -3.45
C ARG A 298 -8.42 -20.51 -3.01
N PHE A 299 -8.38 -19.53 -3.91
CA PHE A 299 -8.83 -18.17 -3.65
C PHE A 299 -10.37 -18.09 -3.73
N LYS A 300 -11.01 -17.63 -2.66
CA LYS A 300 -12.47 -17.72 -2.49
C LYS A 300 -13.19 -16.37 -2.51
N VAL A 301 -12.47 -15.29 -2.24
CA VAL A 301 -12.97 -13.91 -2.23
C VAL A 301 -11.82 -12.97 -2.60
N GLY A 302 -12.15 -11.79 -3.15
CA GLY A 302 -11.16 -10.79 -3.54
C GLY A 302 -11.58 -9.37 -3.20
N VAL A 303 -10.60 -8.51 -2.93
CA VAL A 303 -10.80 -7.06 -2.83
C VAL A 303 -9.90 -6.32 -3.80
N ASN A 304 -10.49 -5.50 -4.66
CA ASN A 304 -9.79 -4.55 -5.50
C ASN A 304 -9.86 -3.16 -4.85
N VAL A 305 -8.74 -2.67 -4.31
CA VAL A 305 -8.70 -1.33 -3.72
C VAL A 305 -8.14 -0.37 -4.77
N ASP A 306 -9.02 0.40 -5.40
CA ASP A 306 -8.69 1.48 -6.34
C ASP A 306 -7.78 1.06 -7.51
N GLY A 307 -7.85 -0.19 -7.93
CA GLY A 307 -7.07 -0.73 -9.04
C GLY A 307 -7.86 -0.75 -10.34
N THR A 308 -7.38 -0.06 -11.37
CA THR A 308 -7.84 -0.32 -12.74
C THR A 308 -7.62 -1.79 -13.09
N LEU A 309 -8.67 -2.49 -13.54
CA LEU A 309 -8.58 -3.90 -13.91
C LEU A 309 -7.87 -4.03 -15.27
N LEU A 310 -6.54 -3.98 -15.24
CA LEU A 310 -5.68 -3.94 -16.42
C LEU A 310 -5.82 -5.16 -17.35
N GLN A 311 -6.38 -6.27 -16.88
CA GLN A 311 -6.74 -7.40 -17.74
C GLN A 311 -7.93 -7.10 -18.67
N TYR A 312 -8.67 -6.02 -18.42
CA TYR A 312 -9.88 -5.60 -19.14
C TYR A 312 -9.76 -4.23 -19.80
N ILE A 313 -8.54 -3.67 -19.93
CA ILE A 313 -8.30 -2.44 -20.71
C ILE A 313 -8.46 -2.60 -22.23
N ASP A 314 -8.69 -3.82 -22.74
CA ASP A 314 -9.29 -4.04 -24.05
C ASP A 314 -10.75 -4.49 -23.86
N GLU A 315 -11.72 -3.64 -24.22
CA GLU A 315 -13.16 -3.88 -24.14
C GLU A 315 -13.61 -5.18 -24.86
N ASN A 316 -12.82 -5.70 -25.79
CA ASN A 316 -13.14 -6.94 -26.49
C ASN A 316 -12.82 -8.19 -25.66
N VAL A 317 -12.09 -8.06 -24.56
CA VAL A 317 -11.81 -9.16 -23.64
C VAL A 317 -13.11 -9.51 -22.91
N THR A 318 -13.51 -10.76 -23.03
CA THR A 318 -14.66 -11.29 -22.30
C THR A 318 -14.33 -11.42 -20.82
N VAL A 319 -15.14 -10.81 -19.97
CA VAL A 319 -15.01 -10.92 -18.52
C VAL A 319 -15.54 -12.28 -18.05
N VAL A 320 -14.83 -12.88 -17.11
CA VAL A 320 -15.25 -14.10 -16.44
C VAL A 320 -16.26 -13.74 -15.34
N ASP A 321 -17.44 -14.35 -15.37
CA ASP A 321 -18.37 -14.34 -14.22
C ASP A 321 -17.78 -15.21 -13.10
N LEU A 322 -17.23 -14.57 -12.08
CA LEU A 322 -16.51 -15.22 -10.99
C LEU A 322 -17.42 -16.08 -10.12
N LYS A 323 -18.67 -15.65 -9.93
CA LYS A 323 -19.63 -16.24 -8.95
C LYS A 323 -19.12 -16.28 -7.51
N LEU A 324 -18.01 -15.61 -7.22
CA LEU A 324 -17.40 -15.45 -5.90
C LEU A 324 -17.68 -14.04 -5.39
N PRO A 325 -17.71 -13.83 -4.05
CA PRO A 325 -17.78 -12.49 -3.49
C PRO A 325 -16.58 -11.63 -3.89
N VAL A 326 -16.86 -10.42 -4.38
CA VAL A 326 -15.86 -9.38 -4.67
C VAL A 326 -16.28 -8.07 -4.01
N LEU A 327 -15.34 -7.39 -3.39
CA LEU A 327 -15.50 -6.01 -2.93
C LEU A 327 -14.54 -5.13 -3.72
N GLU A 328 -15.04 -4.03 -4.24
CA GLU A 328 -14.21 -2.98 -4.81
C GLU A 328 -14.32 -1.73 -3.94
N VAL A 329 -13.17 -1.12 -3.64
CA VAL A 329 -13.10 0.09 -2.82
C VAL A 329 -12.48 1.19 -3.69
N ALA A 330 -13.31 2.08 -4.20
CA ALA A 330 -12.96 3.13 -5.14
C ALA A 330 -12.65 4.46 -4.44
N SER A 331 -11.71 5.20 -5.01
CA SER A 331 -11.60 6.63 -4.83
C SER A 331 -12.51 7.39 -5.78
N GLU A 332 -12.60 8.71 -5.63
CA GLU A 332 -13.38 9.55 -6.55
C GLU A 332 -12.85 9.54 -8.00
N MET A 333 -11.65 9.00 -8.25
CA MET A 333 -11.11 8.88 -9.60
C MET A 333 -11.92 7.92 -10.49
N HIS A 334 -12.60 6.94 -9.88
CA HIS A 334 -13.41 5.94 -10.59
C HIS A 334 -14.89 6.37 -10.77
N PHE A 335 -15.27 7.58 -10.34
CA PHE A 335 -16.67 8.01 -10.32
C PHE A 335 -17.31 8.17 -11.71
N GLU A 336 -18.52 7.63 -11.88
CA GLU A 336 -19.35 7.77 -13.10
C GLU A 336 -19.64 9.24 -13.47
N GLY A 337 -19.76 10.17 -12.53
CA GLY A 337 -19.97 11.59 -12.84
C GLY A 337 -18.73 12.33 -13.36
N ASN A 338 -17.57 11.64 -13.44
CA ASN A 338 -16.45 12.05 -14.26
C ASN A 338 -16.58 11.47 -15.69
N THR A 339 -17.81 11.50 -16.26
CA THR A 339 -18.13 11.27 -17.68
C THR A 339 -17.51 12.34 -18.59
N SER A 340 -16.20 12.52 -18.53
CA SER A 340 -15.50 12.61 -19.80
C SER A 340 -15.40 11.18 -20.32
N SER A 341 -15.31 11.01 -21.64
CA SER A 341 -15.00 9.73 -22.29
C SER A 341 -13.57 9.22 -21.97
N ALA A 342 -13.13 9.41 -20.72
CA ALA A 342 -11.80 9.25 -20.13
C ALA A 342 -11.86 8.69 -18.67
N GLY A 343 -12.99 8.13 -18.24
CA GLY A 343 -13.09 7.37 -16.97
C GLY A 343 -12.58 5.94 -17.11
N ASP A 344 -12.33 5.27 -15.97
CA ASP A 344 -11.96 3.85 -15.94
C ASP A 344 -13.20 2.97 -16.16
N TYR A 345 -13.41 2.53 -17.40
CA TYR A 345 -14.54 1.67 -17.75
C TYR A 345 -14.35 0.22 -17.27
N THR A 346 -13.15 -0.17 -16.83
CA THR A 346 -12.83 -1.57 -16.56
C THR A 346 -13.61 -2.14 -15.38
N TRP A 347 -13.94 -1.30 -14.39
CA TRP A 347 -14.79 -1.65 -13.24
C TRP A 347 -16.19 -1.98 -13.70
N LYS A 348 -16.85 -1.04 -14.41
CA LYS A 348 -18.18 -1.27 -14.98
C LYS A 348 -18.22 -2.53 -15.88
N HIS A 349 -17.22 -2.69 -16.74
CA HIS A 349 -17.14 -3.87 -17.62
C HIS A 349 -17.02 -5.18 -16.82
N PHE A 350 -16.31 -5.14 -15.70
CA PHE A 350 -16.20 -6.25 -14.78
C PHE A 350 -17.50 -6.51 -14.02
N ASP A 351 -18.08 -5.48 -13.40
CA ASP A 351 -19.28 -5.53 -12.56
C ASP A 351 -20.49 -6.03 -13.33
N ASP A 352 -20.72 -5.52 -14.54
CA ASP A 352 -21.84 -5.92 -15.42
C ASP A 352 -21.80 -7.43 -15.76
N ALA A 353 -20.64 -8.08 -15.64
CA ALA A 353 -20.46 -9.50 -15.91
C ALA A 353 -20.60 -10.40 -14.67
N GLN A 354 -20.64 -9.84 -13.45
CA GLN A 354 -20.66 -10.64 -12.23
C GLN A 354 -22.08 -11.01 -11.81
N THR A 355 -22.30 -12.31 -11.54
CA THR A 355 -23.55 -12.80 -10.93
C THR A 355 -23.41 -13.15 -9.45
N GLY A 356 -22.17 -13.17 -8.92
CA GLY A 356 -21.87 -13.33 -7.51
C GLY A 356 -22.12 -12.06 -6.69
N TRP A 357 -21.95 -12.14 -5.37
CA TRP A 357 -22.06 -10.95 -4.52
C TRP A 357 -20.99 -9.92 -4.90
N LEU A 358 -21.41 -8.67 -5.12
CA LEU A 358 -20.53 -7.57 -5.49
C LEU A 358 -20.95 -6.28 -4.79
N ARG A 359 -19.95 -5.51 -4.37
CA ARG A 359 -20.10 -4.10 -4.00
C ARG A 359 -18.93 -3.32 -4.57
N ASP A 360 -19.22 -2.33 -5.41
CA ASP A 360 -18.32 -1.23 -5.72
C ASP A 360 -18.65 -0.07 -4.77
N VAL A 361 -17.72 0.22 -3.86
CA VAL A 361 -17.87 1.21 -2.80
C VAL A 361 -16.87 2.34 -2.97
N GLN A 362 -17.36 3.52 -3.33
CA GLN A 362 -16.57 4.73 -3.34
C GLN A 362 -16.40 5.32 -1.94
N VAL A 363 -15.20 5.82 -1.63
CA VAL A 363 -14.90 6.62 -0.43
C VAL A 363 -14.74 8.10 -0.82
N ASN A 364 -15.72 8.93 -0.46
CA ASN A 364 -15.75 10.34 -0.81
C ASN A 364 -14.60 11.14 -0.17
N GLY A 365 -14.05 12.07 -0.93
CA GLY A 365 -12.89 12.90 -0.58
C GLY A 365 -11.55 12.17 -0.73
N THR A 366 -11.53 10.96 -1.29
CA THR A 366 -10.29 10.21 -1.54
C THR A 366 -9.87 10.27 -3.01
N ILE A 367 -8.57 10.16 -3.24
CA ILE A 367 -7.92 9.82 -4.53
C ILE A 367 -6.90 8.71 -4.27
N HIS A 368 -6.12 8.34 -5.29
CA HIS A 368 -5.40 7.06 -5.35
C HIS A 368 -4.67 6.62 -4.08
N LEU A 369 -3.76 7.45 -3.55
CA LEU A 369 -2.88 7.05 -2.46
C LEU A 369 -3.53 7.14 -1.09
N ASP A 370 -4.81 7.51 -1.01
CA ASP A 370 -5.58 7.52 0.24
C ASP A 370 -5.78 6.11 0.84
N PHE A 371 -5.58 5.07 0.04
CA PHE A 371 -5.65 3.67 0.46
C PHE A 371 -4.30 3.05 0.81
N SER A 372 -3.34 3.88 1.19
CA SER A 372 -2.04 3.48 1.76
C SER A 372 -1.87 4.08 3.17
N ASP A 373 -0.70 3.91 3.77
CA ASP A 373 -0.34 4.57 5.03
C ASP A 373 0.09 6.05 4.82
N ILE A 374 0.27 6.51 3.57
CA ILE A 374 0.71 7.89 3.26
C ILE A 374 -0.20 8.96 3.88
N PRO A 375 -1.54 8.87 3.83
CA PRO A 375 -2.42 9.83 4.51
C PRO A 375 -2.25 9.84 6.03
N LEU A 376 -1.90 8.69 6.64
CA LEU A 376 -1.60 8.63 8.07
C LEU A 376 -0.30 9.38 8.36
N TRP A 377 0.72 9.24 7.51
CA TRP A 377 1.95 10.02 7.64
C TRP A 377 1.65 11.52 7.65
N ILE A 378 0.70 11.94 6.82
CA ILE A 378 0.39 13.34 6.63
C ILE A 378 -0.47 13.88 7.78
N ASP A 379 -1.53 13.17 8.16
CA ASP A 379 -2.46 13.67 9.17
C ASP A 379 -1.97 13.47 10.59
N LEU A 380 -1.26 12.38 10.90
CA LEU A 380 -0.71 12.17 12.23
C LEU A 380 0.49 13.09 12.52
N LEU A 381 1.19 13.54 11.48
CA LEU A 381 2.36 14.43 11.59
C LEU A 381 2.06 15.88 11.23
N ASP A 382 0.79 16.23 10.97
CA ASP A 382 0.35 17.58 10.62
C ASP A 382 1.10 18.18 9.39
N GLN A 383 1.17 17.40 8.31
CA GLN A 383 1.93 17.74 7.08
C GLN A 383 1.03 18.18 5.90
N ARG A 384 -0.28 18.43 6.12
CA ARG A 384 -1.23 18.80 5.05
C ARG A 384 -0.87 20.10 4.32
N GLU A 385 -0.20 21.01 5.02
CA GLU A 385 0.26 22.30 4.48
C GLU A 385 1.64 22.21 3.81
N THR A 386 2.42 21.16 4.08
CA THR A 386 3.78 20.98 3.54
C THR A 386 3.82 20.03 2.35
N VAL A 387 2.98 19.00 2.35
CA VAL A 387 2.96 17.95 1.33
C VAL A 387 2.87 18.53 -0.08
N ASN A 388 3.69 18.00 -0.98
CA ASN A 388 3.66 18.33 -2.39
C ASN A 388 2.48 17.61 -3.07
N ARG A 389 1.33 18.27 -3.12
CA ARG A 389 0.09 17.72 -3.71
C ARG A 389 0.22 17.26 -5.16
N ASN A 390 1.23 17.74 -5.90
CA ASN A 390 1.49 17.29 -7.27
C ASN A 390 2.20 15.92 -7.36
N ARG A 391 2.63 15.34 -6.23
CA ARG A 391 3.42 14.10 -6.18
C ARG A 391 2.84 13.01 -5.26
N THR A 392 1.75 13.30 -4.57
CA THR A 392 1.27 12.42 -3.48
C THR A 392 -0.10 11.83 -3.74
N TRP A 393 -0.86 12.34 -4.72
CA TRP A 393 -2.20 11.84 -5.07
C TRP A 393 -3.05 11.44 -3.85
N ILE A 394 -3.17 12.37 -2.90
CA ILE A 394 -4.05 12.29 -1.73
C ILE A 394 -5.15 13.34 -1.81
N GLY A 395 -6.33 12.96 -1.36
CA GLY A 395 -7.53 13.76 -1.40
C GLY A 395 -7.69 14.60 -0.14
N PRO A 396 -8.77 15.40 -0.05
CA PRO A 396 -9.08 16.17 1.14
C PRO A 396 -9.59 15.32 2.32
N ALA A 397 -9.93 14.04 2.13
CA ALA A 397 -10.38 13.16 3.20
C ALA A 397 -9.33 13.00 4.29
N ASN A 398 -9.78 12.90 5.53
CA ASN A 398 -8.89 12.64 6.67
C ASN A 398 -8.39 11.18 6.62
N GLY A 399 -7.08 11.01 6.61
CA GLY A 399 -6.40 9.72 6.47
C GLY A 399 -6.76 8.74 7.57
N VAL A 400 -6.83 9.18 8.83
CA VAL A 400 -7.24 8.31 9.95
C VAL A 400 -8.67 7.79 9.72
N ARG A 401 -9.58 8.66 9.30
CA ARG A 401 -10.97 8.29 9.00
C ARG A 401 -11.06 7.36 7.78
N THR A 402 -10.34 7.65 6.70
CA THR A 402 -10.29 6.77 5.52
C THR A 402 -9.79 5.38 5.90
N THR A 403 -8.66 5.28 6.62
CA THR A 403 -8.12 4.01 7.09
C THR A 403 -9.12 3.25 7.97
N GLN A 404 -9.85 3.94 8.87
CA GLN A 404 -10.91 3.32 9.68
C GLN A 404 -12.02 2.70 8.83
N LEU A 405 -12.49 3.43 7.81
CA LEU A 405 -13.57 2.99 6.95
C LEU A 405 -13.14 1.83 6.05
N THR A 406 -11.97 1.92 5.42
CA THR A 406 -11.43 0.85 4.60
C THR A 406 -11.17 -0.41 5.44
N ASN A 407 -10.58 -0.27 6.64
CA ASN A 407 -10.43 -1.40 7.57
C ASN A 407 -11.78 -2.01 7.96
N ALA A 408 -12.80 -1.20 8.21
CA ALA A 408 -14.14 -1.71 8.50
C ALA A 408 -14.69 -2.55 7.35
N LEU A 409 -14.64 -2.05 6.11
CA LEU A 409 -15.08 -2.77 4.92
C LEU A 409 -14.32 -4.09 4.72
N LEU A 410 -12.98 -4.05 4.79
CA LEU A 410 -12.13 -5.24 4.66
C LEU A 410 -12.45 -6.30 5.72
N ARG A 411 -12.63 -5.89 6.98
CA ARG A 411 -12.92 -6.82 8.09
C ARG A 411 -14.27 -7.51 7.93
N GLU A 412 -15.32 -6.77 7.57
CA GLU A 412 -16.64 -7.36 7.35
C GLU A 412 -16.62 -8.28 6.13
N PHE A 413 -15.98 -7.86 5.04
CA PHE A 413 -15.90 -8.65 3.82
C PHE A 413 -15.15 -9.97 4.02
N PHE A 414 -13.91 -9.93 4.54
CA PHE A 414 -13.16 -11.14 4.87
C PHE A 414 -13.79 -11.92 6.02
N GLY A 415 -14.69 -11.30 6.78
CA GLY A 415 -15.56 -11.96 7.75
C GLY A 415 -16.33 -13.12 7.17
N SER A 416 -16.74 -13.02 5.90
CA SER A 416 -17.48 -14.05 5.16
C SER A 416 -16.75 -15.39 5.10
N MET A 417 -15.42 -15.36 5.01
CA MET A 417 -14.59 -16.56 4.98
C MET A 417 -14.54 -17.29 6.35
N LYS A 418 -15.01 -16.64 7.42
CA LYS A 418 -15.21 -17.24 8.75
C LYS A 418 -16.67 -17.69 8.97
N GLY A 419 -17.50 -17.66 7.93
CA GLY A 419 -18.93 -17.97 7.98
C GLY A 419 -19.81 -16.79 8.43
N GLN A 420 -19.30 -15.56 8.47
CA GLN A 420 -20.13 -14.38 8.70
C GLN A 420 -20.91 -14.02 7.42
N GLY A 421 -22.02 -13.29 7.54
CA GLY A 421 -22.72 -12.77 6.35
C GLY A 421 -22.01 -11.54 5.78
N LEU A 422 -22.23 -11.23 4.50
CA LEU A 422 -21.65 -10.06 3.82
C LEU A 422 -22.38 -8.74 4.15
N GLY A 423 -23.57 -8.80 4.77
CA GLY A 423 -24.36 -7.61 5.12
C GLY A 423 -23.69 -6.68 6.14
N GLY A 424 -22.60 -7.08 6.79
CA GLY A 424 -21.77 -6.18 7.60
C GLY A 424 -21.17 -5.04 6.78
N VAL A 425 -20.83 -5.31 5.51
CA VAL A 425 -20.34 -4.30 4.56
C VAL A 425 -21.42 -3.24 4.31
N ASP A 426 -22.64 -3.67 3.96
CA ASP A 426 -23.80 -2.78 3.79
C ASP A 426 -24.08 -1.97 5.06
N GLY A 427 -23.96 -2.60 6.23
CA GLY A 427 -24.12 -1.93 7.51
C GLY A 427 -23.10 -0.81 7.79
N TRP A 428 -21.90 -0.84 7.20
CA TRP A 428 -20.95 0.27 7.27
C TRP A 428 -21.24 1.34 6.24
N ILE A 429 -21.60 0.94 5.02
CA ILE A 429 -22.02 1.86 3.95
C ILE A 429 -23.19 2.73 4.43
N GLU A 430 -24.19 2.15 5.09
CA GLU A 430 -25.34 2.89 5.61
C GLU A 430 -24.98 3.87 6.76
N LYS A 431 -23.94 3.58 7.53
CA LYS A 431 -23.56 4.36 8.72
C LYS A 431 -22.57 5.47 8.42
N ALA A 432 -21.75 5.30 7.39
CA ALA A 432 -20.67 6.21 7.05
C ALA A 432 -21.08 7.11 5.88
N PRO A 433 -21.27 8.43 6.10
CA PRO A 433 -21.65 9.34 5.02
C PRO A 433 -20.59 9.48 3.93
N GLU A 434 -19.37 8.99 4.17
CA GLU A 434 -18.28 8.98 3.19
C GLU A 434 -18.37 7.83 2.20
N LEU A 435 -19.17 6.78 2.47
CA LEU A 435 -19.23 5.58 1.65
C LEU A 435 -20.44 5.61 0.71
N PHE A 436 -20.21 5.39 -0.58
CA PHE A 436 -21.25 5.39 -1.61
C PHE A 436 -21.16 4.12 -2.45
N VAL A 437 -22.29 3.46 -2.69
CA VAL A 437 -22.35 2.32 -3.62
C VAL A 437 -22.44 2.87 -5.03
N LEU A 438 -21.47 2.52 -5.88
CA LEU A 438 -21.49 2.82 -7.31
C LEU A 438 -22.22 1.71 -8.07
N ASP A 439 -21.85 0.45 -7.81
CA ASP A 439 -22.52 -0.74 -8.35
C ASP A 439 -22.64 -1.83 -7.27
N LYS A 440 -23.58 -2.75 -7.48
CA LYS A 440 -23.80 -3.89 -6.61
C LYS A 440 -24.51 -5.03 -7.31
N ASN A 441 -24.22 -6.24 -6.83
CA ASN A 441 -25.02 -7.41 -7.13
C ASN A 441 -25.27 -8.25 -5.88
N ASP A 442 -26.49 -8.78 -5.78
CA ASP A 442 -26.92 -9.70 -4.73
C ASP A 442 -27.41 -11.00 -5.41
N PRO A 443 -26.75 -12.15 -5.18
CA PRO A 443 -27.01 -13.40 -5.89
C PRO A 443 -28.33 -14.11 -5.51
#